data_AF-A0A2M8ASL2-F1
#
_entry.id   AF-A0A2M8ASL2-F1
#
_cell.length_a   1.000
_cell.length_b   1.000
_cell.length_c   1.000
_cell.angle_alpha   90.00
_cell.angle_beta   90.00
_cell.angle_gamma   90.00
#
_symmetry.space_group_name_H-M   'P 1'
#
loop_
_entity.id
_entity.type
_entity.pdbx_description
1 polymer ?
#
loop_
_entity_poly.entity_id
_entity_poly.type
_entity_poly.pdbx_seq_one_letter_code
_entity_poly.pdbx_strand_id
1 'polypeptide(L)'
;MELHCTSKCPISVHVICAQALTVEERETAFNENHPYREGVEKGYPYLIEKGKYLKAQGINFYDLSMIFSTNEEPLYIDACCHLNKKGYKIIAEKIGVEILKKLGNR
;
A
#
# COMPACT_ATOMS: atom_id res chain seq x y z
N MET A 1 3.44 17.79 9.64
CA MET A 1 3.49 17.73 8.17
C MET A 1 4.89 17.28 7.78
N GLU A 2 5.18 15.98 7.80
CA GLU A 2 6.39 15.42 7.18
C GLU A 2 6.08 14.01 6.69
N LEU A 3 6.09 13.85 5.36
CA LEU A 3 5.80 12.63 4.62
C LEU A 3 6.96 11.64 4.76
N HIS A 4 7.00 10.87 5.85
CA HIS A 4 8.00 9.83 6.10
C HIS A 4 7.70 8.49 5.40
N CYS A 5 6.89 8.49 4.34
CA CYS A 5 6.32 7.28 3.73
C CYS A 5 7.13 6.71 2.55
N THR A 6 8.25 7.33 2.19
CA THR A 6 8.99 6.98 0.97
C THR A 6 9.79 5.67 1.15
N SER A 7 10.26 5.33 2.36
CA SER A 7 11.26 4.28 2.55
C SER A 7 10.73 2.89 2.98
N LYS A 8 9.43 2.58 2.82
CA LYS A 8 8.79 1.50 3.63
C LYS A 8 8.02 0.35 2.94
N CYS A 9 8.09 0.11 1.62
CA CYS A 9 7.73 -1.22 1.08
C CYS A 9 8.16 -1.45 -0.39
N PRO A 10 8.91 -2.51 -0.73
CA PRO A 10 9.10 -2.97 -2.10
C PRO A 10 7.92 -3.63 -2.86
N ILE A 11 7.40 -2.96 -3.88
CA ILE A 11 6.75 -3.54 -5.08
C ILE A 11 5.45 -4.35 -4.87
N SER A 12 4.32 -3.79 -5.34
CA SER A 12 3.24 -4.55 -6.01
C SER A 12 2.33 -3.63 -6.84
N VAL A 13 1.78 -4.18 -7.92
CA VAL A 13 0.90 -3.55 -8.93
C VAL A 13 -0.49 -3.12 -8.39
N HIS A 14 -0.72 -3.21 -7.08
CA HIS A 14 -1.83 -2.57 -6.39
C HIS A 14 -1.25 -1.66 -5.32
N VAL A 15 -1.51 -0.36 -5.46
CA VAL A 15 -0.95 0.69 -4.62
C VAL A 15 -1.35 0.40 -3.17
N ILE A 16 -0.43 -0.13 -2.35
CA ILE A 16 -0.59 -0.46 -0.93
C ILE A 16 0.74 -0.07 -0.23
N CYS A 17 0.73 1.00 0.57
CA CYS A 17 1.70 1.34 1.61
C CYS A 17 1.34 2.67 2.35
N ALA A 18 0.92 2.55 3.61
CA ALA A 18 1.33 3.42 4.71
C ALA A 18 0.92 2.69 5.98
N GLN A 19 1.88 2.36 6.84
CA GLN A 19 1.63 1.91 8.20
C GLN A 19 2.68 2.58 9.09
N ALA A 20 2.30 2.99 10.29
CA ALA A 20 3.29 3.35 11.30
C ALA A 20 3.99 2.05 11.74
N LEU A 21 5.30 1.93 11.47
CA LEU A 21 6.07 0.75 11.88
C LEU A 21 6.08 0.67 13.40
N THR A 22 5.73 -0.49 13.93
CA THR A 22 6.01 -0.80 15.35
C THR A 22 7.53 -0.94 15.56
N VAL A 23 7.97 -0.97 16.82
CA VAL A 23 9.38 -1.21 17.15
C VAL A 23 9.85 -2.55 16.58
N GLU A 24 9.01 -3.58 16.67
CA GLU A 24 9.27 -4.94 16.18
C GLU A 24 9.42 -5.00 14.65
N GLU A 25 8.56 -4.31 13.92
CA GLU A 25 8.63 -4.23 12.45
C GLU A 25 9.85 -3.43 11.99
N ARG A 26 10.31 -2.45 12.79
CA ARG A 26 11.51 -1.69 12.46
C ARG A 26 12.79 -2.53 12.55
N GLU A 27 12.83 -3.51 13.44
CA GLU A 27 14.00 -4.40 13.59
C GLU A 27 14.05 -5.49 12.51
N THR A 28 12.89 -5.92 12.00
CA THR A 28 12.79 -7.13 11.16
C THR A 28 12.35 -6.86 9.71
N ALA A 29 11.57 -5.79 9.47
CA ALA A 29 10.97 -5.49 8.17
C ALA A 29 11.49 -4.18 7.54
N PHE A 30 12.44 -3.48 8.17
CA PHE A 30 13.06 -2.27 7.63
C PHE A 30 14.49 -2.53 7.17
N ASN A 31 14.77 -2.27 5.88
CA ASN A 31 16.11 -2.27 5.32
C ASN A 31 16.33 -0.98 4.52
N GLU A 32 17.21 -0.12 5.03
CA GLU A 32 17.59 1.14 4.39
C GLU A 32 18.12 0.95 2.96
N ASN A 33 18.86 -0.13 2.72
CA ASN A 33 19.55 -0.43 1.46
C ASN A 33 18.78 -1.45 0.59
N HIS A 34 17.46 -1.60 0.80
CA HIS A 34 16.68 -2.54 0.03
C HIS A 34 16.73 -2.19 -1.47
N PRO A 35 17.01 -3.13 -2.40
CA PRO A 35 17.15 -2.87 -3.84
C PRO A 35 15.91 -2.25 -4.52
N TYR A 36 14.80 -2.19 -3.81
CA TYR A 36 13.51 -1.76 -4.30
C TYR A 36 13.09 -0.41 -3.74
N ARG A 37 13.84 0.14 -2.76
CA ARG A 37 13.54 1.43 -2.13
C ARG A 37 13.44 2.53 -3.17
N GLU A 38 14.45 2.68 -4.03
CA GLU A 38 14.45 3.72 -5.06
C GLU A 38 13.25 3.62 -6.00
N GLY A 39 12.93 2.40 -6.46
CA GLY A 39 11.78 2.16 -7.32
C GLY A 39 10.45 2.51 -6.67
N VAL A 40 10.33 2.32 -5.36
CA VAL A 40 9.12 2.65 -4.59
C VAL A 40 9.01 4.14 -4.36
N GLU A 41 10.09 4.77 -3.88
CA GLU A 41 10.18 6.19 -3.59
C GLU A 41 9.82 7.03 -4.83
N LYS A 42 10.31 6.61 -6.00
CA LYS A 42 10.07 7.30 -7.27
C LYS A 42 8.81 6.82 -7.99
N GLY A 43 8.50 5.53 -7.91
CA GLY A 43 7.43 4.91 -8.69
C GLY A 43 6.03 5.14 -8.12
N TYR A 44 5.85 5.08 -6.80
CA TYR A 44 4.53 5.22 -6.18
C TYR A 44 3.90 6.60 -6.44
N PRO A 45 4.61 7.73 -6.27
CA PRO A 45 4.06 9.04 -6.62
C PRO A 45 3.56 9.10 -8.07
N TYR A 46 4.34 8.55 -9.00
CA TYR A 46 3.98 8.49 -10.42
C TYR A 46 2.74 7.61 -10.67
N LEU A 47 2.68 6.42 -10.07
CA LEU A 47 1.54 5.50 -10.20
C LEU A 47 0.25 6.10 -9.62
N ILE A 48 0.33 6.79 -8.48
CA ILE A 48 -0.80 7.49 -7.88
C ILE A 48 -1.29 8.61 -8.79
N GLU A 49 -0.38 9.40 -9.36
CA GLU A 49 -0.72 10.47 -10.31
C GLU A 49 -1.40 9.90 -11.57
N LYS A 50 -0.82 8.87 -12.20
CA LYS A 50 -1.43 8.20 -13.36
C LYS A 50 -2.75 7.53 -13.03
N GLY A 51 -2.88 7.00 -11.82
CA GLY A 51 -4.15 6.47 -11.30
C GLY A 51 -5.27 7.50 -11.26
N LYS A 52 -4.97 8.75 -10.86
CA LYS A 52 -5.93 9.87 -10.92
C LYS A 52 -6.35 10.16 -12.36
N TYR A 53 -5.42 10.12 -13.31
CA TYR A 53 -5.73 10.27 -14.74
C TYR A 53 -6.66 9.16 -15.23
N LEU A 54 -6.37 7.88 -14.93
CA LEU A 54 -7.24 6.75 -15.29
C LEU A 54 -8.66 6.94 -14.74
N LYS A 55 -8.78 7.34 -13.47
CA LYS A 55 -10.07 7.62 -12.82
C LYS A 55 -10.85 8.72 -13.53
N ALA A 56 -10.17 9.79 -13.97
CA ALA A 56 -10.79 10.88 -14.74
C ALA A 56 -11.32 10.42 -16.11
N GLN A 57 -10.74 9.36 -16.68
CA GLN A 57 -11.18 8.73 -17.93
C GLN A 57 -12.30 7.68 -17.72
N GLY A 58 -12.85 7.57 -16.50
CA GLY A 58 -13.89 6.60 -16.18
C GLY A 58 -13.36 5.16 -15.98
N ILE A 59 -12.04 4.97 -15.95
CA ILE A 59 -11.44 3.68 -15.60
C ILE A 59 -11.46 3.53 -14.08
N ASN A 60 -11.91 2.36 -13.61
CA ASN A 60 -11.93 2.09 -12.17
C ASN A 60 -10.49 1.99 -11.64
N PHE A 61 -10.10 3.00 -10.86
CA PHE A 61 -8.83 3.02 -10.17
C PHE A 61 -9.04 3.41 -8.71
N TYR A 62 -8.45 2.62 -7.80
CA TYR A 62 -8.52 2.83 -6.37
C TYR A 62 -7.10 2.85 -5.80
N ASP A 63 -6.73 3.99 -5.23
CA ASP A 63 -5.49 4.15 -4.49
C ASP A 63 -5.67 3.54 -3.09
N LEU A 64 -5.00 2.42 -2.82
CA LEU A 64 -4.98 1.76 -1.52
C LEU A 64 -3.65 1.98 -0.81
N SER A 65 -2.81 2.95 -1.23
CA SER A 65 -1.49 3.17 -0.61
C SER A 65 -1.70 3.29 0.88
N MET A 66 -2.58 4.17 1.30
CA MET A 66 -2.79 4.45 2.71
C MET A 66 -3.65 3.40 3.46
N ILE A 67 -3.87 2.19 2.93
CA ILE A 67 -4.82 1.20 3.51
C ILE A 67 -4.47 0.78 4.93
N PHE A 68 -3.19 0.79 5.32
CA PHE A 68 -2.75 0.39 6.66
C PHE A 68 -2.47 1.59 7.58
N SER A 69 -2.81 2.82 7.17
CA SER A 69 -2.27 4.04 7.79
C SER A 69 -2.73 4.23 9.24
N THR A 70 -3.84 3.60 9.60
CA THR A 70 -4.43 3.61 10.94
C THR A 70 -4.27 2.28 11.68
N ASN A 71 -3.53 1.31 11.13
CA ASN A 71 -3.33 0.02 11.77
C ASN A 71 -2.08 0.06 12.66
N GLU A 72 -2.26 -0.31 13.93
CA GLU A 72 -1.21 -0.28 14.96
C GLU A 72 -0.54 -1.65 15.17
N GLU A 73 -1.13 -2.73 14.66
CA GLU A 73 -0.62 -4.09 14.83
C GLU A 73 0.40 -4.47 13.75
N PRO A 74 1.42 -5.30 14.04
CA PRO A 74 2.37 -5.73 13.01
C PRO A 74 1.68 -6.50 11.88
N LEU A 75 1.92 -6.09 10.62
CA LEU A 75 1.33 -6.73 9.43
C LEU A 75 2.37 -7.32 8.50
N TYR A 76 3.57 -6.74 8.44
CA TYR A 76 4.64 -7.25 7.58
C TYR A 76 5.38 -8.40 8.26
N ILE A 77 5.64 -9.47 7.53
CA ILE A 77 6.37 -10.65 8.04
C ILE A 77 7.83 -10.69 7.59
N ASP A 78 8.20 -9.85 6.61
CA ASP A 78 9.57 -9.68 6.15
C ASP A 78 9.80 -8.32 5.49
N ALA A 79 11.06 -8.04 5.12
CA ALA A 79 11.45 -6.82 4.42
C ALA A 79 11.06 -6.80 2.92
N CYS A 80 10.45 -7.86 2.39
CA CYS A 80 10.06 -8.03 0.99
C CYS A 80 8.55 -7.79 0.75
N CYS A 81 7.88 -7.05 1.64
CA CYS A 81 6.44 -6.72 1.60
C CYS A 81 5.46 -7.88 1.82
N HIS A 82 5.91 -9.06 2.25
CA HIS A 82 4.93 -10.11 2.55
C HIS A 82 4.13 -9.73 3.79
N LEU A 83 2.82 -9.96 3.72
CA LEU A 83 1.89 -9.67 4.79
C LEU A 83 1.52 -10.94 5.54
N ASN A 84 1.18 -10.79 6.81
CA ASN A 84 0.53 -11.85 7.55
C ASN A 84 -0.93 -12.02 7.08
N LYS A 85 -1.61 -13.04 7.63
CA LYS A 85 -3.01 -13.34 7.32
C LYS A 85 -3.94 -12.15 7.56
N LYS A 86 -3.67 -11.31 8.57
CA LYS A 86 -4.47 -10.12 8.87
C LYS A 86 -4.29 -9.05 7.79
N GLY A 87 -3.06 -8.77 7.38
CA GLY A 87 -2.77 -7.80 6.32
C GLY A 87 -3.44 -8.17 5.00
N TYR A 88 -3.34 -9.43 4.57
CA TYR A 88 -4.04 -9.90 3.37
C TYR A 88 -5.57 -9.83 3.50
N LYS A 89 -6.12 -10.12 4.68
CA LYS A 89 -7.56 -10.00 4.93
C LYS A 89 -8.05 -8.55 4.72
N ILE A 90 -7.34 -7.57 5.28
CA ILE A 90 -7.67 -6.14 5.13
C ILE A 90 -7.72 -5.73 3.64
N ILE A 91 -6.72 -6.14 2.86
CA ILE A 91 -6.68 -5.87 1.41
C ILE A 91 -7.87 -6.51 0.70
N ALA A 92 -8.10 -7.80 0.95
CA ALA A 92 -9.17 -8.56 0.29
C ALA A 92 -10.56 -7.96 0.58
N GLU A 93 -10.82 -7.59 1.84
CA GLU A 93 -12.06 -6.93 2.24
C GLU A 93 -12.24 -5.58 1.55
N LYS A 94 -11.18 -4.77 1.49
CA LYS A 94 -11.24 -3.46 0.82
C LYS A 94 -11.51 -3.59 -0.68
N ILE A 95 -10.83 -4.52 -1.37
CA ILE A 95 -11.08 -4.80 -2.78
C ILE A 95 -12.53 -5.28 -2.99
N GLY A 96 -13.00 -6.21 -2.15
CA GLY A 96 -14.37 -6.72 -2.20
C GLY A 96 -15.42 -5.62 -2.07
N VAL A 97 -15.22 -4.69 -1.14
CA VAL A 97 -16.08 -3.51 -0.96
C VAL A 97 -16.14 -2.64 -2.23
N GLU A 98 -14.99 -2.36 -2.85
CA GLU A 98 -14.96 -1.52 -4.07
C GLU A 98 -15.61 -2.22 -5.27
N ILE A 99 -15.47 -3.55 -5.39
CA ILE A 99 -16.18 -4.35 -6.39
C ILE A 99 -17.70 -4.27 -6.16
N LEU A 100 -18.17 -4.52 -4.94
CA LEU A 100 -19.60 -4.51 -4.62
C LEU A 100 -20.23 -3.13 -4.87
N LYS A 101 -19.55 -2.04 -4.50
CA LYS A 101 -19.99 -0.67 -4.82
C LYS A 101 -20.17 -0.49 -6.33
N LYS A 102 -19.25 -1.01 -7.14
CA LYS A 102 -19.35 -0.91 -8.59
C LYS A 102 -20.51 -1.74 -9.16
N LEU A 103 -20.76 -2.92 -8.59
CA LEU A 103 -21.84 -3.80 -9.04
C LEU A 103 -23.23 -3.31 -8.61
N GLY A 104 -23.34 -2.68 -7.41
CA GLY A 104 -24.58 -2.17 -6.84
C GLY A 104 -24.96 -0.74 -7.25
N ASN A 105 -24.03 0.04 -7.79
CA ASN A 105 -24.32 1.31 -8.49
C ASN A 105 -24.70 1.07 -9.97
N ARG A 106 -25.42 -0.03 -10.24
CA ARG A 106 -26.00 -0.35 -11.55
C ARG A 106 -27.51 -0.28 -11.48
#